data_AF-A0A7V9MHV7-F1
#
_entry.id   AF-A0A7V9MHV7-F1
#
_cell.length_a   1.000
_cell.length_b   1.000
_cell.length_c   1.000
_cell.angle_alpha   90.00
_cell.angle_beta   90.00
_cell.angle_gamma   90.00
#
_symmetry.space_group_name_H-M   'P 1'
#
loop_
_entity.id
_entity.type
_entity.pdbx_description
1 polymer ?
#
loop_
_entity_poly.entity_id
_entity_poly.type
_entity_poly.pdbx_seq_one_letter_code
_entity_poly.pdbx_strand_id
1 'polypeptide(L)'
;MNLDARQARREAARRRTRRQRRAAVAALAAALLLLTVGAFAMGGAGGLSLRGDGEAARSASAATQKQPPAPPQLPRGGREIFPRYRVVGFYGAPQAAELGILGIGTPTRAARRLRTQAAAYRRGGRPVMPALELISTIVNSSPGADGKYRTRQERRVIRRYLKAARRARALLVLDIQPGRADFMEEVRALRPYLEQPDVSLALDPEWSMRPGQVPGQTIGSTTADKVNEVSAYLARTVKRRNLPQKLLLVHQFTDDMITDKKRLRRRPGIALTLNVDGFGDRPNKIGKYKSFTDSRRFHYGFKLFYKEDVNLMRPRDVLRLRPKPDLVMYE
;
A
#
# COMPACT_ATOMS: atom_id res chain seq x y z
N MET A 1 -2.08 29.64 -17.51
CA MET A 1 -0.75 29.34 -16.95
C MET A 1 0.10 28.72 -18.06
N ASN A 2 1.11 29.44 -18.54
CA ASN A 2 1.90 29.07 -19.72
C ASN A 2 2.74 27.78 -19.49
N LEU A 3 3.05 27.04 -20.56
CA LEU A 3 3.79 25.78 -20.55
C LEU A 3 5.18 25.92 -19.91
N ASP A 4 5.84 27.06 -20.11
CA ASP A 4 7.17 27.33 -19.56
C ASP A 4 7.15 27.47 -18.03
N ALA A 5 6.11 28.11 -17.49
CA ALA A 5 5.91 28.22 -16.05
C ALA A 5 5.61 26.84 -15.41
N ARG A 6 4.97 25.93 -16.16
CA ARG A 6 4.79 24.53 -15.74
C ARG A 6 6.12 23.78 -15.78
N GLN A 7 6.94 23.96 -16.81
CA GLN A 7 8.26 23.34 -16.93
C GLN A 7 9.24 23.82 -15.85
N ALA A 8 9.30 25.12 -15.58
CA ALA A 8 10.15 25.69 -14.53
C ALA A 8 9.76 25.18 -13.13
N ARG A 9 8.46 25.11 -12.81
CA ARG A 9 7.98 24.51 -11.56
C ARG A 9 8.28 23.00 -11.48
N ARG A 10 8.19 22.28 -12.61
CA ARG A 10 8.57 20.85 -12.71
C ARG A 10 10.04 20.65 -12.40
N GLU A 11 10.92 21.46 -12.98
CA GLU A 11 12.35 21.37 -12.72
C GLU A 11 12.72 21.71 -11.29
N ALA A 12 12.11 22.75 -10.71
CA ALA A 12 12.33 23.14 -9.33
C ALA A 12 11.90 22.04 -8.35
N ALA A 13 10.72 21.42 -8.57
CA ALA A 13 10.25 20.29 -7.79
C ALA A 13 11.18 19.06 -7.92
N ARG A 14 11.64 18.76 -9.14
CA ARG A 14 12.59 17.66 -9.41
C ARG A 14 13.95 17.90 -8.74
N ARG A 15 14.48 19.14 -8.76
CA ARG A 15 15.76 19.50 -8.14
C ARG A 15 15.73 19.42 -6.61
N ARG A 16 14.65 19.92 -5.97
CA ARG A 16 14.48 19.86 -4.51
C ARG A 16 14.39 18.41 -4.02
N THR A 17 13.63 17.58 -4.74
CA THR A 17 13.45 16.15 -4.42
C THR A 17 14.72 15.32 -4.63
N ARG A 18 15.49 15.58 -5.71
CA ARG A 18 16.78 14.92 -5.97
C ARG A 18 17.82 15.18 -4.88
N ARG A 19 17.91 16.43 -4.38
CA ARG A 19 18.84 16.77 -3.29
C ARG A 19 18.48 16.05 -1.99
N GLN A 20 17.19 15.94 -1.68
CA GLN A 20 16.71 15.32 -0.45
C GLN A 20 16.75 13.78 -0.50
N ARG A 21 16.58 13.14 -1.69
CA ARG A 21 16.67 11.68 -1.85
C ARG A 21 18.09 11.12 -1.97
N ARG A 22 19.08 11.91 -2.40
CA ARG A 22 20.50 11.47 -2.37
C ARG A 22 20.95 11.11 -0.94
N ALA A 23 20.42 11.77 0.07
CA ALA A 23 20.67 11.44 1.48
C ALA A 23 20.03 10.10 1.91
N ALA A 24 18.81 9.80 1.45
CA ALA A 24 18.12 8.54 1.77
C ALA A 24 18.67 7.33 0.99
N VAL A 25 19.12 7.52 -0.26
CA VAL A 25 19.70 6.45 -1.09
C VAL A 25 21.11 6.05 -0.63
N ALA A 26 21.89 6.99 -0.07
CA ALA A 26 23.20 6.68 0.50
C ALA A 26 23.11 5.72 1.71
N ALA A 27 22.02 5.79 2.50
CA ALA A 27 21.80 4.90 3.64
C ALA A 27 21.48 3.44 3.23
N LEU A 28 20.84 3.24 2.07
CA LEU A 28 20.51 1.92 1.52
C LEU A 28 21.73 1.15 0.98
N ALA A 29 22.78 1.85 0.54
CA ALA A 29 23.99 1.23 0.01
C ALA A 29 24.84 0.55 1.10
N ALA A 30 24.77 1.02 2.35
CA ALA A 30 25.56 0.48 3.46
C ALA A 30 24.96 -0.81 4.08
N ALA A 31 23.65 -1.04 3.92
CA ALA A 31 22.95 -2.15 4.58
C ALA A 31 23.03 -3.49 3.81
N LEU A 32 23.56 -3.50 2.58
CA LEU A 32 23.56 -4.67 1.70
C LEU A 32 24.88 -5.46 1.65
N LEU A 33 25.88 -5.11 2.47
CA LEU A 33 27.22 -5.70 2.41
C LEU A 33 27.54 -6.76 3.49
N LEU A 34 26.56 -7.25 4.26
CA LEU A 34 26.82 -8.12 5.43
C LEU A 34 25.99 -9.41 5.51
N LEU A 35 25.76 -10.14 4.40
CA LEU A 35 25.21 -11.51 4.49
C LEU A 35 25.79 -12.49 3.46
N THR A 36 26.99 -13.01 3.77
CA THR A 36 27.53 -14.32 3.36
C THR A 36 28.31 -14.84 4.58
N VAL A 37 27.98 -15.94 5.26
CA VAL A 37 28.27 -17.37 4.97
C VAL A 37 27.61 -18.17 6.12
N GLY A 38 26.90 -19.28 5.89
CA GLY A 38 27.42 -20.65 6.04
C GLY A 38 26.30 -21.68 6.30
N ALA A 39 26.52 -22.93 5.88
CA ALA A 39 25.53 -23.97 5.56
C ALA A 39 25.66 -25.27 6.40
N PHE A 40 24.71 -26.22 6.18
CA PHE A 40 24.68 -27.68 6.52
C PHE A 40 24.50 -28.09 8.01
N ALA A 41 23.90 -29.22 8.42
CA ALA A 41 23.55 -30.54 7.84
C ALA A 41 22.39 -31.20 8.68
N MET A 42 21.43 -31.94 8.08
CA MET A 42 21.21 -33.41 8.02
C MET A 42 20.69 -34.21 9.26
N GLY A 43 19.82 -35.20 8.96
CA GLY A 43 19.45 -36.38 9.78
C GLY A 43 18.06 -36.31 10.43
N GLY A 44 17.14 -37.28 10.39
CA GLY A 44 17.09 -38.66 9.89
C GLY A 44 15.97 -39.44 10.62
N ALA A 45 15.20 -40.23 9.87
CA ALA A 45 14.41 -41.46 10.17
C ALA A 45 13.50 -41.62 11.42
N GLY A 46 12.33 -42.28 11.20
CA GLY A 46 11.92 -43.45 12.00
C GLY A 46 10.47 -43.57 12.52
N GLY A 47 9.76 -44.64 12.09
CA GLY A 47 8.69 -45.36 12.83
C GLY A 47 7.21 -45.02 12.52
N LEU A 48 6.49 -45.72 11.62
CA LEU A 48 5.62 -46.92 11.77
C LEU A 48 4.51 -46.87 12.84
N SER A 49 3.24 -46.79 12.40
CA SER A 49 2.15 -47.83 12.44
C SER A 49 1.37 -47.87 13.77
N LEU A 50 0.03 -47.87 13.81
CA LEU A 50 -0.84 -49.01 13.49
C LEU A 50 -2.32 -48.59 13.26
N ARG A 51 -3.00 -49.45 12.51
CA ARG A 51 -4.45 -49.55 12.26
C ARG A 51 -5.26 -49.72 13.56
N GLY A 52 -6.50 -49.24 13.51
CA GLY A 52 -7.62 -49.69 14.32
C GLY A 52 -8.92 -49.41 13.58
N ASP A 53 -9.53 -50.46 13.04
CA ASP A 53 -10.87 -50.45 12.42
C ASP A 53 -11.95 -50.35 13.50
N GLY A 54 -13.06 -49.68 13.20
CA GLY A 54 -14.16 -49.47 14.13
C GLY A 54 -15.42 -48.87 13.49
N GLU A 55 -16.11 -49.74 12.76
CA GLU A 55 -17.57 -49.94 12.74
C GLU A 55 -18.58 -48.79 12.51
N ALA A 56 -19.53 -49.12 11.65
CA ALA A 56 -20.59 -48.29 11.13
C ALA A 56 -21.68 -47.98 12.17
N ALA A 57 -22.01 -46.69 12.32
CA ALA A 57 -23.29 -46.25 12.84
C ALA A 57 -24.00 -45.39 11.78
N ARG A 58 -24.96 -46.00 11.10
CA ARG A 58 -25.96 -45.30 10.28
C ARG A 58 -26.83 -44.47 11.23
N SER A 59 -26.64 -43.15 11.24
CA SER A 59 -27.58 -42.22 11.85
C SER A 59 -28.11 -41.31 10.75
N ALA A 60 -29.42 -41.37 10.54
CA ALA A 60 -30.15 -40.60 9.55
C ALA A 60 -29.96 -39.09 9.81
N SER A 61 -29.12 -38.45 9.00
CA SER A 61 -28.95 -37.00 9.04
C SER A 61 -30.11 -36.38 8.25
N ALA A 62 -31.10 -35.86 8.98
CA ALA A 62 -32.04 -34.89 8.46
C ALA A 62 -31.23 -33.78 7.77
N ALA A 63 -31.50 -33.57 6.48
CA ALA A 63 -30.80 -32.59 5.66
C ALA A 63 -31.17 -31.17 6.12
N THR A 64 -30.49 -30.67 7.14
CA THR A 64 -30.47 -29.24 7.46
C THR A 64 -29.83 -28.55 6.26
N GLN A 65 -30.63 -27.89 5.43
CA GLN A 65 -30.12 -27.06 4.34
C GLN A 65 -29.15 -26.03 4.93
N LYS A 66 -27.85 -26.27 4.75
CA LYS A 66 -26.78 -25.45 5.33
C LYS A 66 -26.82 -24.10 4.62
N GLN A 67 -27.40 -23.09 5.28
CA GLN A 67 -27.48 -21.74 4.75
C GLN A 67 -26.08 -21.29 4.27
N PRO A 68 -25.96 -20.71 3.07
CA PRO A 68 -24.66 -20.31 2.55
C PRO A 68 -23.91 -19.41 3.56
N PRO A 69 -22.59 -19.59 3.73
CA PRO A 69 -21.84 -18.78 4.67
C PRO A 69 -21.98 -17.30 4.34
N ALA A 70 -22.15 -16.48 5.38
CA ALA A 70 -22.29 -15.04 5.22
C ALA A 70 -21.11 -14.45 4.42
N PRO A 71 -21.35 -13.53 3.48
CA PRO A 71 -20.28 -12.91 2.71
C PRO A 71 -19.23 -12.26 3.62
N PRO A 72 -17.93 -12.33 3.29
CA PRO A 72 -16.88 -11.78 4.12
C PRO A 72 -17.02 -10.26 4.30
N GLN A 73 -16.59 -9.74 5.44
CA GLN A 73 -16.69 -8.32 5.77
C GLN A 73 -15.32 -7.67 5.94
N LEU A 74 -15.29 -6.34 5.90
CA LEU A 74 -14.12 -5.54 6.28
C LEU A 74 -13.77 -5.75 7.77
N PRO A 75 -12.52 -5.46 8.20
CA PRO A 75 -12.08 -5.68 9.59
C PRO A 75 -12.94 -5.02 10.68
N ARG A 76 -13.68 -3.97 10.34
CA ARG A 76 -14.57 -3.23 11.24
C ARG A 76 -16.05 -3.35 10.88
N GLY A 77 -16.39 -4.32 10.02
CA GLY A 77 -17.75 -4.63 9.59
C GLY A 77 -18.18 -3.90 8.30
N GLY A 78 -19.24 -4.42 7.69
CA GLY A 78 -19.72 -3.94 6.39
C GLY A 78 -18.82 -4.34 5.22
N ARG A 79 -19.18 -3.87 4.03
CA ARG A 79 -18.54 -4.27 2.77
C ARG A 79 -17.97 -3.11 1.94
N GLU A 80 -18.15 -1.87 2.39
CA GLU A 80 -17.66 -0.66 1.72
C GLU A 80 -16.69 0.10 2.61
N ILE A 81 -15.55 0.49 2.04
CA ILE A 81 -14.54 1.33 2.69
C ILE A 81 -15.02 2.78 2.64
N PHE A 82 -15.29 3.31 1.46
CA PHE A 82 -15.79 4.67 1.27
C PHE A 82 -17.23 4.64 0.74
N PRO A 83 -18.11 5.54 1.22
CA PRO A 83 -17.84 6.67 2.14
C PRO A 83 -17.82 6.32 3.64
N ARG A 84 -18.15 5.08 4.02
CA ARG A 84 -18.38 4.66 5.41
C ARG A 84 -17.23 4.99 6.37
N TYR A 85 -16.01 4.59 6.03
CA TYR A 85 -14.83 4.74 6.89
C TYR A 85 -13.91 5.85 6.41
N ARG A 86 -13.25 6.57 7.32
CA ARG A 86 -12.00 7.28 7.00
C ARG A 86 -10.83 6.34 7.20
N VAL A 87 -9.95 6.20 6.22
CA VAL A 87 -8.75 5.38 6.38
C VAL A 87 -7.65 6.22 7.02
N VAL A 88 -6.99 5.68 8.04
CA VAL A 88 -5.76 6.26 8.61
C VAL A 88 -4.71 5.17 8.63
N GLY A 89 -3.56 5.39 8.00
CA GLY A 89 -2.56 4.35 7.82
C GLY A 89 -1.15 4.75 8.19
N PHE A 90 -0.31 3.72 8.35
CA PHE A 90 1.14 3.80 8.49
C PHE A 90 1.80 3.13 7.29
N TYR A 91 2.78 3.79 6.70
CA TYR A 91 3.53 3.36 5.52
C TYR A 91 4.91 2.80 5.89
N GLY A 92 5.37 1.81 5.13
CA GLY A 92 6.79 1.49 5.02
C GLY A 92 7.15 0.01 4.99
N ALA A 93 8.40 -0.32 5.30
CA ALA A 93 8.91 -1.69 5.29
C ALA A 93 9.86 -1.97 6.47
N PRO A 94 9.90 -3.20 7.01
CA PRO A 94 10.72 -3.56 8.17
C PRO A 94 12.25 -3.55 7.93
N GLN A 95 12.71 -3.39 6.69
CA GLN A 95 14.12 -3.48 6.32
C GLN A 95 14.94 -2.28 6.80
N ALA A 96 14.32 -1.09 6.84
CA ALA A 96 15.01 0.15 7.15
C ALA A 96 14.02 1.19 7.70
N ALA A 97 14.46 2.00 8.66
CA ALA A 97 13.62 3.06 9.24
C ALA A 97 13.34 4.19 8.23
N GLU A 98 14.22 4.34 7.24
CA GLU A 98 14.15 5.26 6.11
C GLU A 98 13.04 4.90 5.12
N LEU A 99 12.54 3.66 5.17
CA LEU A 99 11.40 3.22 4.35
C LEU A 99 10.05 3.59 4.98
N GLY A 100 10.04 4.27 6.13
CA GLY A 100 8.83 4.76 6.80
C GLY A 100 8.59 4.15 8.17
N ILE A 101 7.57 4.65 8.87
CA ILE A 101 7.25 4.29 10.26
C ILE A 101 7.02 2.78 10.50
N LEU A 102 6.64 1.99 9.50
CA LEU A 102 6.57 0.52 9.64
C LEU A 102 7.94 -0.15 9.81
N GLY A 103 9.02 0.49 9.39
CA GLY A 103 10.40 0.08 9.66
C GLY A 103 10.80 0.16 11.14
N ILE A 104 10.00 0.84 11.97
CA ILE A 104 10.36 1.13 13.36
C ILE A 104 9.72 0.11 14.32
N GLY A 105 10.47 -0.95 14.61
CA GLY A 105 10.12 -1.99 15.58
C GLY A 105 9.23 -3.10 15.00
N THR A 106 8.47 -3.79 15.86
CA THR A 106 7.69 -4.97 15.43
C THR A 106 6.34 -4.58 14.79
N PRO A 107 5.78 -5.42 13.89
CA PRO A 107 4.46 -5.17 13.29
C PRO A 107 3.34 -4.98 14.32
N THR A 108 3.39 -5.71 15.44
CA THR A 108 2.43 -5.57 16.55
C THR A 108 2.55 -4.20 17.22
N ARG A 109 3.78 -3.71 17.46
CA ARG A 109 4.01 -2.37 18.02
C ARG A 109 3.55 -1.28 17.06
N ALA A 110 3.84 -1.43 15.76
CA ALA A 110 3.36 -0.52 14.73
C ALA A 110 1.82 -0.47 14.69
N ALA A 111 1.15 -1.62 14.71
CA ALA A 111 -0.32 -1.69 14.73
C ALA A 111 -0.94 -1.05 15.99
N ARG A 112 -0.29 -1.17 17.15
CA ARG A 112 -0.71 -0.48 18.39
C ARG A 112 -0.58 1.03 18.27
N ARG A 113 0.57 1.53 17.79
CA ARG A 113 0.81 2.96 17.55
C ARG A 113 -0.19 3.53 16.53
N LEU A 114 -0.45 2.77 15.46
CA LEU A 114 -1.44 3.13 14.46
C LEU A 114 -2.84 3.28 15.06
N ARG A 115 -3.27 2.40 15.97
CA ARG A 115 -4.56 2.54 16.65
C ARG A 115 -4.66 3.85 17.43
N THR A 116 -3.58 4.26 18.11
CA THR A 116 -3.52 5.54 18.82
C THR A 116 -3.62 6.71 17.84
N GLN A 117 -2.83 6.70 16.76
CA GLN A 117 -2.88 7.75 15.73
C GLN A 117 -4.27 7.85 15.09
N ALA A 118 -4.86 6.71 14.72
CA ALA A 118 -6.18 6.62 14.11
C ALA A 118 -7.29 7.14 15.03
N ALA A 119 -7.16 7.01 16.35
CA ALA A 119 -8.15 7.51 17.30
C ALA A 119 -8.30 9.04 17.23
N ALA A 120 -7.24 9.78 16.90
CA ALA A 120 -7.27 11.23 16.75
C ALA A 120 -8.16 11.72 15.60
N TYR A 121 -8.54 10.83 14.68
CA TYR A 121 -9.40 11.14 13.52
C TYR A 121 -10.90 10.83 13.75
N ARG A 122 -11.29 10.30 14.92
CA ARG A 122 -12.69 9.92 15.21
C ARG A 122 -13.66 11.09 15.22
N ARG A 123 -13.20 12.29 15.59
CA ARG A 123 -14.03 13.52 15.65
C ARG A 123 -14.47 14.04 14.28
N GLY A 124 -14.10 13.37 13.18
CA GLY A 124 -14.34 13.81 11.80
C GLY A 124 -15.59 13.25 11.12
N GLY A 125 -16.57 12.74 11.88
CA GLY A 125 -17.90 12.31 11.39
C GLY A 125 -17.95 10.95 10.67
N ARG A 126 -16.83 10.22 10.61
CA ARG A 126 -16.74 8.87 10.02
C ARG A 126 -16.00 7.94 10.97
N PRO A 127 -16.46 6.69 11.16
CA PRO A 127 -15.65 5.65 11.78
C PRO A 127 -14.29 5.54 11.10
N VAL A 128 -13.24 5.24 11.87
CA VAL A 128 -11.87 5.15 11.32
C VAL A 128 -11.51 3.69 11.04
N MET A 129 -11.00 3.42 9.84
CA MET A 129 -10.40 2.14 9.43
C MET A 129 -8.87 2.30 9.46
N PRO A 130 -8.16 1.67 10.41
CA PRO A 130 -6.70 1.66 10.39
C PRO A 130 -6.17 0.86 9.19
N ALA A 131 -5.01 1.24 8.63
CA ALA A 131 -4.32 0.49 7.58
C ALA A 131 -2.81 0.39 7.83
N LEU A 132 -2.22 -0.78 7.61
CA LEU A 132 -0.77 -0.94 7.49
C LEU A 132 -0.44 -1.02 6.00
N GLU A 133 0.22 -0.01 5.45
CA GLU A 133 0.69 0.01 4.07
C GLU A 133 2.12 -0.49 4.00
N LEU A 134 2.27 -1.79 3.76
CA LEU A 134 3.55 -2.48 3.70
C LEU A 134 4.11 -2.42 2.28
N ILE A 135 5.32 -1.90 2.11
CA ILE A 135 6.07 -2.01 0.85
C ILE A 135 6.36 -3.50 0.60
N SER A 136 5.64 -4.06 -0.37
CA SER A 136 5.65 -5.49 -0.67
C SER A 136 6.50 -5.83 -1.89
N THR A 137 6.69 -4.86 -2.78
CA THR A 137 7.75 -4.84 -3.78
C THR A 137 8.57 -3.59 -3.54
N ILE A 138 9.84 -3.75 -3.21
CA ILE A 138 10.76 -2.69 -2.81
C ILE A 138 11.67 -2.38 -3.98
N VAL A 139 11.81 -1.10 -4.31
CA VAL A 139 12.72 -0.66 -5.37
C VAL A 139 14.17 -0.70 -4.88
N ASN A 140 15.09 -1.06 -5.78
CA ASN A 140 16.52 -1.11 -5.50
C ASN A 140 17.27 -0.08 -6.36
N SER A 141 18.40 0.42 -5.85
CA SER A 141 19.33 1.24 -6.63
C SER A 141 20.12 0.45 -7.68
N SER A 142 20.26 -0.87 -7.47
CA SER A 142 20.97 -1.80 -8.35
C SER A 142 20.02 -2.82 -9.00
N PRO A 143 20.31 -3.31 -10.21
CA PRO A 143 19.52 -4.36 -10.84
C PRO A 143 19.63 -5.66 -10.05
N GLY A 144 18.51 -6.38 -9.93
CA GLY A 144 18.54 -7.80 -9.59
C GLY A 144 18.92 -8.65 -10.81
N ALA A 145 18.95 -9.97 -10.64
CA ALA A 145 19.28 -10.92 -11.73
C ALA A 145 18.37 -10.77 -12.97
N ASP A 146 17.14 -10.29 -12.80
CA ASP A 146 16.16 -10.05 -13.87
C ASP A 146 16.25 -8.62 -14.45
N GLY A 147 17.21 -7.81 -14.00
CA GLY A 147 17.38 -6.42 -14.43
C GLY A 147 16.24 -5.48 -14.02
N LYS A 148 15.35 -5.89 -13.09
CA LYS A 148 14.13 -5.14 -12.76
C LYS A 148 14.26 -4.10 -11.65
N TYR A 149 15.42 -3.98 -11.00
CA TYR A 149 15.67 -2.99 -9.93
C TYR A 149 14.64 -3.04 -8.80
N ARG A 150 14.26 -4.24 -8.38
CA ARG A 150 13.31 -4.44 -7.29
C ARG A 150 13.57 -5.76 -6.59
N THR A 151 13.13 -5.85 -5.33
CA THR A 151 13.05 -7.09 -4.55
C THR A 151 11.62 -7.29 -4.05
N ARG A 152 11.12 -8.53 -4.07
CA ARG A 152 9.82 -8.86 -3.46
C ARG A 152 10.00 -9.15 -1.98
N GLN A 153 9.10 -8.62 -1.17
CA GLN A 153 9.03 -8.95 0.24
C GLN A 153 8.77 -10.45 0.44
N GLU A 154 9.54 -11.06 1.32
CA GLU A 154 9.33 -12.47 1.66
C GLU A 154 7.92 -12.74 2.19
N ARG A 155 7.34 -13.88 1.79
CA ARG A 155 6.01 -14.31 2.22
C ARG A 155 5.83 -14.30 3.73
N ARG A 156 6.87 -14.66 4.49
CA ARG A 156 6.84 -14.66 5.98
C ARG A 156 6.62 -13.27 6.55
N VAL A 157 7.21 -12.24 5.95
CA VAL A 157 7.04 -10.86 6.39
C VAL A 157 5.62 -10.37 6.11
N ILE A 158 5.11 -10.58 4.90
CA ILE A 158 3.72 -10.24 4.55
C ILE A 158 2.75 -10.92 5.52
N ARG A 159 2.94 -12.21 5.84
CA ARG A 159 2.12 -12.93 6.82
C ARG A 159 2.17 -12.32 8.22
N ARG A 160 3.34 -11.88 8.71
CA ARG A 160 3.47 -11.23 10.02
C ARG A 160 2.67 -9.92 10.07
N TYR A 161 2.74 -9.11 9.02
CA TYR A 161 1.98 -7.87 8.91
C TYR A 161 0.48 -8.11 8.77
N LEU A 162 0.06 -9.11 7.99
CA LEU A 162 -1.35 -9.50 7.90
C LEU A 162 -1.91 -9.94 9.26
N LYS A 163 -1.15 -10.75 10.00
CA LYS A 163 -1.52 -11.16 11.38
C LYS A 163 -1.65 -9.96 12.31
N ALA A 164 -0.74 -8.99 12.23
CA ALA A 164 -0.80 -7.77 13.03
C ALA A 164 -2.01 -6.89 12.64
N ALA A 165 -2.28 -6.72 11.34
CA ALA A 165 -3.43 -5.97 10.84
C ALA A 165 -4.75 -6.58 11.34
N ARG A 166 -4.92 -7.90 11.24
CA ARG A 166 -6.10 -8.64 11.72
C ARG A 166 -6.33 -8.44 13.22
N ARG A 167 -5.28 -8.60 14.03
CA ARG A 167 -5.35 -8.36 15.50
C ARG A 167 -5.77 -6.94 15.83
N ALA A 168 -5.38 -5.96 15.01
CA ALA A 168 -5.74 -4.55 15.20
C ALA A 168 -7.08 -4.15 14.55
N ARG A 169 -7.77 -5.08 13.87
CA ARG A 169 -8.94 -4.81 13.02
C ARG A 169 -8.63 -3.69 12.02
N ALA A 170 -7.54 -3.86 11.28
CA ALA A 170 -6.97 -2.95 10.30
C ALA A 170 -6.90 -3.63 8.93
N LEU A 171 -6.82 -2.83 7.86
CA LEU A 171 -6.46 -3.30 6.52
C LEU A 171 -4.94 -3.55 6.44
N LEU A 172 -4.54 -4.52 5.62
CA LEU A 172 -3.19 -4.57 5.08
C LEU A 172 -3.23 -4.02 3.65
N VAL A 173 -2.50 -2.96 3.35
CA VAL A 173 -2.33 -2.44 1.99
C VAL A 173 -0.95 -2.89 1.52
N LEU A 174 -0.88 -3.61 0.41
CA LEU A 174 0.38 -4.06 -0.19
C LEU A 174 0.81 -3.05 -1.23
N ASP A 175 1.92 -2.38 -0.98
CA ASP A 175 2.47 -1.35 -1.85
C ASP A 175 3.48 -1.96 -2.84
N ILE A 176 3.44 -1.50 -4.09
CA ILE A 176 4.34 -1.91 -5.16
C ILE A 176 5.16 -0.72 -5.63
N GLN A 177 6.47 -0.81 -5.41
CA GLN A 177 7.50 0.00 -6.05
C GLN A 177 8.16 -0.84 -7.15
N PRO A 178 7.73 -0.72 -8.42
CA PRO A 178 7.98 -1.76 -9.40
C PRO A 178 9.41 -1.76 -9.97
N GLY A 179 10.20 -0.70 -9.78
CA GLY A 179 11.45 -0.52 -10.50
C GLY A 179 11.20 -0.49 -12.01
N ARG A 180 11.83 -1.39 -12.76
CA ARG A 180 11.59 -1.61 -14.20
C ARG A 180 10.60 -2.75 -14.49
N ALA A 181 9.98 -3.34 -13.48
CA ALA A 181 8.92 -4.33 -13.69
C ALA A 181 7.61 -3.66 -14.12
N ASP A 182 6.73 -4.44 -14.74
CA ASP A 182 5.35 -4.00 -14.96
C ASP A 182 4.53 -4.16 -13.68
N PHE A 183 3.66 -3.21 -13.36
CA PHE A 183 2.80 -3.31 -12.18
C PHE A 183 2.00 -4.62 -12.14
N MET A 184 1.49 -5.10 -13.28
CA MET A 184 0.71 -6.33 -13.32
C MET A 184 1.54 -7.58 -13.07
N GLU A 185 2.84 -7.56 -13.32
CA GLU A 185 3.74 -8.65 -12.91
C GLU A 185 3.71 -8.80 -11.38
N GLU A 186 3.86 -7.68 -10.67
CA GLU A 186 3.88 -7.65 -9.21
C GLU A 186 2.50 -7.92 -8.59
N VAL A 187 1.44 -7.37 -9.19
CA VAL A 187 0.06 -7.66 -8.78
C VAL A 187 -0.26 -9.15 -8.89
N ARG A 188 0.18 -9.82 -9.95
CA ARG A 188 -0.01 -11.28 -10.10
C ARG A 188 0.76 -12.06 -9.02
N ALA A 189 1.96 -11.65 -8.67
CA ALA A 189 2.74 -12.27 -7.60
C ALA A 189 2.06 -12.16 -6.22
N LEU A 190 1.28 -11.09 -6.00
CA LEU A 190 0.53 -10.86 -4.76
C LEU A 190 -0.88 -11.47 -4.75
N ARG A 191 -1.30 -12.15 -5.82
CA ARG A 191 -2.65 -12.75 -5.95
C ARG A 191 -3.14 -13.49 -4.70
N PRO A 192 -2.36 -14.39 -4.05
CA PRO A 192 -2.84 -15.13 -2.88
C PRO A 192 -3.28 -14.24 -1.72
N TYR A 193 -2.69 -13.05 -1.59
CA TYR A 193 -3.06 -12.07 -0.58
C TYR A 193 -4.22 -11.20 -1.05
N LEU A 194 -4.24 -10.80 -2.32
CA LEU A 194 -5.31 -9.96 -2.88
C LEU A 194 -6.66 -10.66 -2.93
N GLU A 195 -6.72 -11.99 -2.79
CA GLU A 195 -7.95 -12.75 -2.63
C GLU A 195 -8.50 -12.76 -1.18
N GLN A 196 -7.80 -12.16 -0.20
CA GLN A 196 -8.24 -12.05 1.20
C GLN A 196 -9.11 -10.80 1.42
N PRO A 197 -10.16 -10.82 2.25
CA PRO A 197 -11.10 -9.70 2.39
C PRO A 197 -10.50 -8.42 2.99
N ASP A 198 -9.42 -8.54 3.75
CA ASP A 198 -8.78 -7.48 4.53
C ASP A 198 -7.47 -6.95 3.91
N VAL A 199 -7.13 -7.40 2.70
CA VAL A 199 -5.93 -6.98 1.97
C VAL A 199 -6.29 -6.08 0.79
N SER A 200 -5.66 -4.93 0.68
CA SER A 200 -5.80 -3.94 -0.40
C SER A 200 -4.46 -3.69 -1.09
N LEU A 201 -4.43 -2.84 -2.11
CA LEU A 201 -3.24 -2.61 -2.94
C LEU A 201 -2.92 -1.11 -3.04
N ALA A 202 -1.63 -0.80 -3.07
CA ALA A 202 -1.11 0.50 -3.44
C ALA A 202 -0.12 0.39 -4.61
N LEU A 203 -0.06 1.44 -5.43
CA LEU A 203 0.89 1.60 -6.52
C LEU A 203 1.72 2.86 -6.26
N ASP A 204 3.04 2.74 -6.40
CA ASP A 204 3.99 3.85 -6.36
C ASP A 204 4.52 4.18 -7.77
N PRO A 205 3.83 5.00 -8.57
CA PRO A 205 4.29 5.41 -9.91
C PRO A 205 5.67 6.07 -9.94
N GLU A 206 6.10 6.71 -8.85
CA GLU A 206 7.40 7.37 -8.80
C GLU A 206 8.58 6.40 -8.90
N TRP A 207 8.33 5.12 -8.61
CA TRP A 207 9.29 4.04 -8.73
C TRP A 207 9.09 3.21 -10.01
N SER A 208 8.20 3.63 -10.91
CA SER A 208 7.97 3.00 -12.22
C SER A 208 8.91 3.60 -13.27
N MET A 209 10.00 2.88 -13.50
CA MET A 209 11.11 3.27 -14.37
C MET A 209 10.91 2.79 -15.81
N ARG A 210 11.24 3.65 -16.76
CA ARG A 210 11.35 3.28 -18.19
C ARG A 210 12.64 2.50 -18.44
N PRO A 211 12.77 1.82 -19.60
CA PRO A 211 14.05 1.27 -20.05
C PRO A 211 15.17 2.31 -19.95
N GLY A 212 16.34 1.90 -19.46
CA GLY A 212 17.50 2.78 -19.25
C GLY A 212 17.46 3.65 -17.99
N GLN A 213 16.30 3.88 -17.36
CA GLN A 213 16.20 4.69 -16.14
C GLN A 213 16.60 3.91 -14.89
N VAL A 214 17.29 4.56 -13.96
CA VAL A 214 17.72 3.98 -12.68
C VAL A 214 16.92 4.62 -11.54
N PRO A 215 16.30 3.83 -10.65
CA PRO A 215 15.60 4.36 -9.48
C PRO A 215 16.47 5.33 -8.66
N GLY A 216 15.86 6.38 -8.14
CA GLY A 216 16.54 7.40 -7.32
C GLY A 216 17.26 8.48 -8.14
N GLN A 217 17.55 8.25 -9.43
CA GLN A 217 18.11 9.27 -10.32
C GLN A 217 17.02 10.07 -11.06
N THR A 218 15.92 9.38 -11.40
CA THR A 218 14.74 9.96 -12.05
C THR A 218 13.48 9.60 -11.28
N ILE A 219 12.49 10.49 -11.32
CA ILE A 219 11.14 10.19 -10.84
C ILE A 219 10.41 9.46 -11.96
N GLY A 220 9.86 8.30 -11.64
CA GLY A 220 9.09 7.46 -12.53
C GLY A 220 7.70 8.01 -12.83
N SER A 221 6.99 7.29 -13.69
CA SER A 221 5.61 7.61 -14.05
C SER A 221 4.88 6.37 -14.52
N THR A 222 3.56 6.38 -14.43
CA THR A 222 2.69 5.37 -15.04
C THR A 222 1.61 6.03 -15.89
N THR A 223 0.80 5.23 -16.56
CA THR A 223 -0.34 5.70 -17.37
C THR A 223 -1.66 5.36 -16.69
N ALA A 224 -2.71 6.11 -17.02
CA ALA A 224 -4.06 5.76 -16.59
C ALA A 224 -4.48 4.35 -17.06
N ASP A 225 -3.99 3.88 -18.20
CA ASP A 225 -4.29 2.53 -18.72
C ASP A 225 -3.69 1.44 -17.84
N LYS A 226 -2.46 1.61 -17.33
CA LYS A 226 -1.84 0.67 -16.40
C LYS A 226 -2.60 0.62 -15.06
N VAL A 227 -3.02 1.76 -14.52
CA VAL A 227 -3.88 1.80 -13.33
C VAL A 227 -5.24 1.17 -13.60
N ASN A 228 -5.82 1.40 -14.78
CA ASN A 228 -7.08 0.80 -15.20
C ASN A 228 -7.01 -0.72 -15.36
N GLU A 229 -5.86 -1.25 -15.78
CA GLU A 229 -5.57 -2.69 -15.87
C GLU A 229 -5.57 -3.33 -14.48
N VAL A 230 -4.82 -2.74 -13.54
CA VAL A 230 -4.78 -3.17 -12.14
C VAL A 230 -6.17 -3.12 -11.50
N SER A 231 -6.88 -1.99 -11.66
CA SER A 231 -8.23 -1.85 -11.10
C SER A 231 -9.22 -2.86 -11.69
N ALA A 232 -9.10 -3.21 -12.98
CA ALA A 232 -9.94 -4.23 -13.62
C ALA A 232 -9.67 -5.61 -13.04
N TYR A 233 -8.39 -5.95 -12.83
CA TYR A 233 -8.00 -7.20 -12.20
C TYR A 233 -8.56 -7.33 -10.78
N LEU A 234 -8.42 -6.27 -9.96
CA LEU A 234 -8.97 -6.26 -8.61
C LEU A 234 -10.49 -6.37 -8.61
N ALA A 235 -11.20 -5.62 -9.49
CA ALA A 235 -12.66 -5.67 -9.58
C ALA A 235 -13.17 -7.07 -9.94
N ARG A 236 -12.51 -7.75 -10.91
CA ARG A 236 -12.82 -9.16 -11.23
C ARG A 236 -12.59 -10.08 -10.04
N THR A 237 -11.53 -9.85 -9.28
CA THR A 237 -11.24 -10.63 -8.07
C THR A 237 -12.29 -10.41 -6.98
N VAL A 238 -12.71 -9.16 -6.74
CA VAL A 238 -13.79 -8.83 -5.80
C VAL A 238 -15.08 -9.54 -6.19
N LYS A 239 -15.49 -9.44 -7.46
CA LYS A 239 -16.70 -10.12 -7.98
C LYS A 239 -16.61 -11.64 -7.82
N ARG A 240 -15.53 -12.26 -8.32
CA ARG A 240 -15.34 -13.73 -8.34
C ARG A 240 -15.30 -14.34 -6.93
N ARG A 241 -14.72 -13.63 -5.96
CA ARG A 241 -14.52 -14.11 -4.59
C ARG A 241 -15.53 -13.54 -3.59
N ASN A 242 -16.56 -12.82 -4.06
CA ASN A 242 -17.56 -12.16 -3.23
C ASN A 242 -16.96 -11.30 -2.09
N LEU A 243 -15.84 -10.60 -2.38
CA LEU A 243 -15.10 -9.84 -1.38
C LEU A 243 -15.76 -8.49 -1.06
N PRO A 244 -15.48 -7.89 0.11
CA PRO A 244 -15.75 -6.47 0.32
C PRO A 244 -14.92 -5.60 -0.65
N GLN A 245 -15.27 -4.32 -0.72
CA GLN A 245 -14.57 -3.31 -1.50
C GLN A 245 -13.06 -3.31 -1.17
N LYS A 246 -12.22 -3.24 -2.19
CA LYS A 246 -10.77 -3.10 -2.07
C LYS A 246 -10.37 -1.64 -2.21
N LEU A 247 -9.43 -1.18 -1.37
CA LEU A 247 -8.72 0.06 -1.63
C LEU A 247 -7.69 -0.18 -2.74
N LEU A 248 -7.69 0.69 -3.74
CA LEU A 248 -6.59 0.82 -4.69
C LEU A 248 -6.02 2.23 -4.52
N LEU A 249 -4.93 2.34 -3.79
CA LEU A 249 -4.23 3.59 -3.57
C LEU A 249 -3.21 3.81 -4.70
N VAL A 250 -3.13 5.02 -5.23
CA VAL A 250 -2.11 5.40 -6.21
C VAL A 250 -1.43 6.65 -5.70
N HIS A 251 -0.15 6.53 -5.34
CA HIS A 251 0.61 7.66 -4.83
C HIS A 251 0.96 8.63 -5.96
N GLN A 252 0.82 9.92 -5.68
CA GLN A 252 1.06 10.97 -6.64
C GLN A 252 1.81 12.14 -5.99
N PHE A 253 3.07 12.31 -6.42
CA PHE A 253 3.92 13.40 -5.98
C PHE A 253 3.96 14.59 -6.96
N THR A 254 3.86 14.33 -8.28
CA THR A 254 3.78 15.35 -9.35
C THR A 254 2.58 15.13 -10.29
N ASP A 255 2.19 16.15 -11.03
CA ASP A 255 1.06 16.08 -11.99
C ASP A 255 1.28 15.05 -13.11
N ASP A 256 2.52 14.87 -13.54
CA ASP A 256 2.94 14.03 -14.68
C ASP A 256 3.20 12.56 -14.32
N MET A 257 3.10 12.19 -13.04
CA MET A 257 3.30 10.79 -12.60
C MET A 257 2.22 9.83 -13.07
N ILE A 258 1.01 10.33 -13.37
CA ILE A 258 -0.07 9.54 -13.96
C ILE A 258 -0.45 10.22 -15.27
N THR A 259 0.13 9.75 -16.38
CA THR A 259 -0.19 10.29 -17.70
C THR A 259 -1.62 9.92 -18.08
N ASP A 260 -2.29 10.81 -18.81
CA ASP A 260 -3.70 10.68 -19.18
C ASP A 260 -4.65 10.42 -18.00
N LYS A 261 -4.37 10.99 -16.82
CA LYS A 261 -5.16 10.85 -15.58
C LYS A 261 -6.68 10.96 -15.78
N LYS A 262 -7.14 11.78 -16.73
CA LYS A 262 -8.56 11.90 -17.11
C LYS A 262 -9.21 10.60 -17.63
N ARG A 263 -8.42 9.60 -18.05
CA ARG A 263 -8.87 8.27 -18.51
C ARG A 263 -9.03 7.25 -17.37
N LEU A 264 -8.67 7.57 -16.12
CA LEU A 264 -8.84 6.68 -14.97
C LEU A 264 -10.31 6.31 -14.73
N ARG A 265 -10.63 5.02 -14.66
CA ARG A 265 -12.00 4.51 -14.56
C ARG A 265 -12.34 4.09 -13.13
N ARG A 266 -13.51 4.48 -12.64
CA ARG A 266 -14.11 3.90 -11.42
C ARG A 266 -14.61 2.51 -11.75
N ARG A 267 -14.54 1.59 -10.78
CA ARG A 267 -15.04 0.22 -10.93
C ARG A 267 -15.80 -0.20 -9.68
N PRO A 268 -16.92 -0.94 -9.82
CA PRO A 268 -17.60 -1.54 -8.69
C PRO A 268 -16.63 -2.37 -7.84
N GLY A 269 -16.75 -2.26 -6.52
CA GLY A 269 -15.89 -2.98 -5.59
C GLY A 269 -14.47 -2.40 -5.41
N ILE A 270 -14.13 -1.28 -6.07
CA ILE A 270 -12.81 -0.64 -5.97
C ILE A 270 -12.94 0.81 -5.48
N ALA A 271 -12.36 1.10 -4.32
CA ALA A 271 -12.13 2.45 -3.83
C ALA A 271 -10.83 3.00 -4.43
N LEU A 272 -10.88 3.43 -5.71
CA LEU A 272 -9.74 4.08 -6.35
C LEU A 272 -9.47 5.43 -5.68
N THR A 273 -8.28 5.55 -5.09
CA THR A 273 -7.89 6.68 -4.25
C THR A 273 -6.56 7.23 -4.72
N LEU A 274 -6.52 8.53 -5.00
CA LEU A 274 -5.28 9.21 -5.35
C LEU A 274 -4.68 9.79 -4.07
N ASN A 275 -3.50 9.34 -3.67
CA ASN A 275 -2.83 9.83 -2.47
C ASN A 275 -1.91 10.98 -2.83
N VAL A 276 -2.17 12.16 -2.28
CA VAL A 276 -1.28 13.31 -2.48
C VAL A 276 -0.04 13.11 -1.62
N ASP A 277 1.07 12.88 -2.30
CA ASP A 277 2.37 12.56 -1.72
C ASP A 277 3.35 13.75 -1.82
N GLY A 278 4.35 13.76 -0.96
CA GLY A 278 5.39 14.77 -0.82
C GLY A 278 5.40 15.42 0.55
N PHE A 279 6.62 15.67 1.02
CA PHE A 279 6.87 16.38 2.25
C PHE A 279 7.10 17.88 2.02
N GLY A 280 6.97 18.66 3.07
CA GLY A 280 7.21 20.10 3.05
C GLY A 280 6.56 20.82 4.22
N ASP A 281 6.56 22.15 4.17
CA ASP A 281 5.79 22.97 5.11
C ASP A 281 4.28 22.91 4.82
N ARG A 282 3.48 23.38 5.78
CA ARG A 282 2.02 23.35 5.69
C ARG A 282 1.48 24.07 4.44
N PRO A 283 1.89 25.31 4.11
CA PRO A 283 1.39 25.99 2.92
C PRO A 283 1.63 25.19 1.63
N ASN A 284 2.83 24.61 1.46
CA ASN A 284 3.17 23.81 0.29
C ASN A 284 2.31 22.54 0.20
N LYS A 285 2.08 21.87 1.33
CA LYS A 285 1.22 20.66 1.36
C LYS A 285 -0.24 20.98 1.08
N ILE A 286 -0.78 22.05 1.66
CA ILE A 286 -2.16 22.50 1.41
C ILE A 286 -2.32 22.88 -0.06
N GLY A 287 -1.37 23.64 -0.62
CA GLY A 287 -1.37 24.04 -2.02
C GLY A 287 -1.34 22.84 -2.97
N LYS A 288 -0.44 21.88 -2.73
CA LYS A 288 -0.35 20.63 -3.50
C LYS A 288 -1.63 19.80 -3.39
N TYR A 289 -2.19 19.67 -2.19
CA TYR A 289 -3.44 18.96 -2.00
C TYR A 289 -4.56 19.59 -2.84
N LYS A 290 -4.72 20.91 -2.77
CA LYS A 290 -5.70 21.64 -3.59
C LYS A 290 -5.50 21.41 -5.10
N SER A 291 -4.25 21.41 -5.58
CA SER A 291 -3.98 21.22 -7.02
C SER A 291 -4.28 19.81 -7.54
N PHE A 292 -4.18 18.77 -6.69
CA PHE A 292 -4.38 17.38 -7.11
C PHE A 292 -5.81 16.85 -6.88
N THR A 293 -6.64 17.61 -6.17
CA THR A 293 -7.97 17.20 -5.70
C THR A 293 -9.14 18.00 -6.29
N ASP A 294 -8.93 18.57 -7.48
CA ASP A 294 -9.88 19.43 -8.19
C ASP A 294 -11.13 18.71 -8.73
N SER A 295 -11.10 17.38 -8.83
CA SER A 295 -12.21 16.58 -9.38
C SER A 295 -13.00 15.86 -8.29
N ARG A 296 -14.33 15.93 -8.27
CA ARG A 296 -15.14 15.06 -7.38
C ARG A 296 -15.17 13.59 -7.83
N ARG A 297 -14.31 13.19 -8.77
CA ARG A 297 -14.35 11.90 -9.47
C ARG A 297 -13.72 10.76 -8.68
N PHE A 298 -12.79 11.04 -7.78
CA PHE A 298 -12.04 10.04 -7.04
C PHE A 298 -12.04 10.31 -5.54
N HIS A 299 -11.63 9.30 -4.76
CA HIS A 299 -11.29 9.49 -3.36
C HIS A 299 -9.88 10.08 -3.25
N TYR A 300 -9.64 10.81 -2.17
CA TYR A 300 -8.38 11.51 -1.99
C TYR A 300 -7.71 11.18 -0.67
N GLY A 301 -6.44 10.83 -0.79
CA GLY A 301 -5.51 10.63 0.32
C GLY A 301 -4.61 11.85 0.55
N PHE A 302 -4.12 11.99 1.77
CA PHE A 302 -3.12 12.98 2.14
C PHE A 302 -2.01 12.31 2.94
N LYS A 303 -0.77 12.32 2.43
CA LYS A 303 0.38 11.75 3.12
C LYS A 303 1.06 12.78 4.03
N LEU A 304 1.51 12.33 5.19
CA LEU A 304 2.19 13.10 6.21
C LEU A 304 3.50 12.40 6.60
N PHE A 305 4.56 13.17 6.80
CA PHE A 305 5.90 12.65 7.05
C PHE A 305 6.39 13.12 8.42
N TYR A 306 6.57 12.20 9.37
CA TYR A 306 6.89 12.57 10.76
C TYR A 306 8.23 13.32 10.89
N LYS A 307 9.21 13.00 10.04
CA LYS A 307 10.56 13.59 10.11
C LYS A 307 10.75 14.70 9.07
N GLU A 308 10.19 14.53 7.88
CA GLU A 308 10.46 15.38 6.72
C GLU A 308 9.50 16.57 6.60
N ASP A 309 8.30 16.50 7.18
CA ASP A 309 7.39 17.64 7.19
C ASP A 309 7.81 18.67 8.24
N VAL A 310 7.94 19.93 7.79
CA VAL A 310 8.18 21.05 8.71
C VAL A 310 6.88 21.41 9.40
N ASN A 311 6.89 21.38 10.74
CA ASN A 311 5.71 21.65 11.58
C ASN A 311 4.51 20.78 11.18
N LEU A 312 4.65 19.45 11.30
CA LEU A 312 3.64 18.46 10.95
C LEU A 312 2.20 18.93 11.22
N MET A 313 1.31 18.77 10.24
CA MET A 313 -0.09 19.14 10.39
C MET A 313 -0.77 18.23 11.42
N ARG A 314 -1.53 18.83 12.35
CA ARG A 314 -2.28 18.05 13.34
C ARG A 314 -3.51 17.44 12.68
N PRO A 315 -4.08 16.35 13.21
CA PRO A 315 -5.29 15.73 12.65
C PRO A 315 -6.45 16.71 12.40
N ARG A 316 -6.65 17.68 13.31
CA ARG A 316 -7.65 18.75 13.14
C ARG A 316 -7.39 19.64 11.92
N ASP A 317 -6.13 19.91 11.59
CA ASP A 317 -5.74 20.73 10.45
C ASP A 317 -5.98 19.96 9.15
N VAL A 318 -5.63 18.67 9.13
CA VAL A 318 -5.89 17.77 8.01
C VAL A 318 -7.39 17.65 7.72
N LEU A 319 -8.21 17.55 8.77
CA LEU A 319 -9.67 17.47 8.62
C LEU A 319 -10.34 18.78 8.17
N ARG A 320 -9.60 19.89 8.12
CA ARG A 320 -10.04 21.18 7.55
C ARG A 320 -9.73 21.34 6.06
N LEU A 321 -8.92 20.45 5.48
CA LEU A 321 -8.65 20.45 4.04
C LEU A 321 -9.94 20.30 3.23
N ARG A 322 -9.94 20.86 2.03
CA ARG A 322 -11.05 20.80 1.06
C ARG A 322 -10.52 20.26 -0.28
N PRO A 323 -11.08 19.16 -0.80
CA PRO A 323 -12.04 18.26 -0.16
C PRO A 323 -11.49 17.65 1.15
N LYS A 324 -12.36 17.14 2.03
CA LYS A 324 -11.89 16.51 3.27
C LYS A 324 -11.27 15.15 2.93
N PRO A 325 -10.02 14.84 3.34
CA PRO A 325 -9.39 13.58 2.97
C PRO A 325 -10.19 12.34 3.41
N ASP A 326 -10.32 11.39 2.49
CA ASP A 326 -10.87 10.06 2.72
C ASP A 326 -9.85 9.15 3.40
N LEU A 327 -8.58 9.36 3.05
CA LEU A 327 -7.43 8.62 3.57
C LEU A 327 -6.36 9.58 4.09
N VAL A 328 -5.73 9.24 5.22
CA VAL A 328 -4.53 9.92 5.71
C VAL A 328 -3.46 8.87 5.96
N MET A 329 -2.30 9.03 5.31
CA MET A 329 -1.19 8.10 5.45
C MET A 329 -0.05 8.79 6.17
N TYR A 330 0.56 8.11 7.13
CA TYR A 330 1.74 8.59 7.84
C TYR A 330 2.96 7.75 7.49
N GLU A 331 4.05 8.44 7.20
CA GLU A 331 5.38 7.89 6.96
C GLU A 331 6.35 8.38 8.04
#